data_AF-A0A6L6H1P2-F1
#
_entry.id   AF-A0A6L6H1P2-F1
#
_cell.length_a   1.000
_cell.length_b   1.000
_cell.length_c   1.000
_cell.angle_alpha   90.00
_cell.angle_beta   90.00
_cell.angle_gamma   90.00
#
_symmetry.space_group_name_H-M   'P 1'
#
loop_
_entity.id
_entity.type
_entity.pdbx_description
1 polymer ?
#
loop_
_entity_poly.entity_id
_entity_poly.type
_entity_poly.pdbx_seq_one_letter_code
_entity_poly.pdbx_strand_id
1 'polypeptide(L)'
;MSYRPTKATINLAAIKRNVENFREHGNGAEVIAVVKANGYGHGMLPVAEAALEAGAVMLAVGTPDEAVELRRQGVQADVLVLGATTADFIPYAQQENIIVTAISFDWIEQAQASFDAALPPLRVHLKVDTGMRRIGVHESEAVRAARLLEQSELTFVGIYTHFATADELESELFNEQVRRIKEVIGEFANSGLFVHVSNSAAALQHPELACDAVRVGIAMYGIPPSRDVQDLLPFPLYPALSLETAIVHVKRVAAGESISYGATYTAEQDEWIAALPIGYADGMLRGLQGQEVIVQGRRVPVIGRICMDQCLIRLPYEMKVGESVQLIGVQGEERIFIDEWAERLGTIPYEVPCILTQRVPRVYSESAVTENYSFQHRDAMIR
;
A
#
# COMPACT_ATOMS: atom_id res chain seq x y z
N MET A 1 -22.51 -3.87 12.98
CA MET A 1 -22.73 -2.79 13.97
C MET A 1 -21.53 -2.78 14.90
N SER A 2 -20.79 -1.66 15.01
CA SER A 2 -19.64 -1.54 15.91
C SER A 2 -20.06 -0.80 17.18
N TYR A 3 -19.69 -1.33 18.36
CA TYR A 3 -19.94 -0.69 19.66
C TYR A 3 -18.80 0.25 20.09
N ARG A 4 -17.72 0.31 19.32
CA ARG A 4 -16.58 1.20 19.52
C ARG A 4 -16.59 2.28 18.43
N PRO A 5 -16.39 3.58 18.77
CA PRO A 5 -16.42 4.66 17.78
C PRO A 5 -15.20 4.66 16.85
N THR A 6 -14.11 3.98 17.23
CA THR A 6 -12.91 3.83 16.41
C THR A 6 -13.19 3.07 15.13
N LYS A 7 -12.88 3.66 13.97
CA LYS A 7 -13.00 3.04 12.65
C LYS A 7 -12.02 3.67 11.65
N ALA A 8 -11.71 2.92 10.60
CA ALA A 8 -11.01 3.43 9.42
C ALA A 8 -12.01 3.56 8.28
N THR A 9 -12.17 4.78 7.75
CA THR A 9 -12.99 5.03 6.55
C THR A 9 -12.09 4.92 5.32
N ILE A 10 -12.52 4.12 4.34
CA ILE A 10 -11.80 3.84 3.09
C ILE A 10 -12.61 4.41 1.93
N ASN A 11 -12.08 5.43 1.26
CA ASN A 11 -12.70 6.09 0.12
C ASN A 11 -12.36 5.37 -1.19
N LEU A 12 -13.30 4.58 -1.69
CA LEU A 12 -13.14 3.83 -2.93
C LEU A 12 -13.18 4.74 -4.17
N ALA A 13 -13.84 5.90 -4.10
CA ALA A 13 -13.79 6.89 -5.19
C ALA A 13 -12.37 7.47 -5.34
N ALA A 14 -11.65 7.66 -4.23
CA ALA A 14 -10.24 8.08 -4.28
C ALA A 14 -9.35 6.99 -4.91
N ILE A 15 -9.55 5.71 -4.56
CA ILE A 15 -8.87 4.57 -5.20
C ILE A 15 -9.10 4.60 -6.71
N LYS A 16 -10.37 4.66 -7.15
CA LYS A 16 -10.76 4.72 -8.56
C LYS A 16 -10.07 5.88 -9.27
N ARG A 17 -10.14 7.08 -8.68
CA ARG A 17 -9.52 8.28 -9.26
C ARG A 17 -8.01 8.16 -9.41
N ASN A 18 -7.33 7.57 -8.44
CA ASN A 18 -5.89 7.33 -8.54
C ASN A 18 -5.56 6.34 -9.66
N VAL A 19 -6.33 5.25 -9.82
CA VAL A 19 -6.16 4.29 -10.93
C VAL A 19 -6.40 4.96 -12.28
N GLU A 20 -7.48 5.75 -12.40
CA GLU A 20 -7.79 6.53 -13.61
C GLU A 20 -6.64 7.47 -13.98
N ASN A 21 -6.05 8.17 -13.00
CA ASN A 21 -4.92 9.06 -13.26
C ASN A 21 -3.72 8.30 -13.86
N PHE A 22 -3.40 7.09 -13.38
CA PHE A 22 -2.34 6.27 -13.97
C PHE A 22 -2.67 5.82 -15.39
N ARG A 23 -3.94 5.57 -15.72
CA ARG A 23 -4.35 5.24 -17.09
C ARG A 23 -4.27 6.45 -18.02
N GLU A 24 -4.72 7.62 -17.55
CA GLU A 24 -4.71 8.87 -18.31
C GLU A 24 -3.28 9.37 -18.59
N HIS A 25 -2.35 9.16 -17.65
CA HIS A 25 -0.99 9.70 -17.73
C HIS A 25 0.09 8.63 -17.95
N GLY A 26 -0.28 7.35 -18.04
CA GLY A 26 0.63 6.19 -18.13
C GLY A 26 1.16 5.89 -19.53
N ASN A 27 1.12 6.85 -20.46
CA ASN A 27 1.62 6.71 -21.83
C ASN A 27 1.06 5.48 -22.59
N GLY A 28 -0.21 5.14 -22.35
CA GLY A 28 -0.91 4.01 -22.98
C GLY A 28 -0.65 2.64 -22.34
N ALA A 29 0.15 2.57 -21.28
CA ALA A 29 0.34 1.33 -20.53
C ALA A 29 -0.90 0.97 -19.70
N GLU A 30 -1.14 -0.33 -19.57
CA GLU A 30 -2.20 -0.86 -18.72
C GLU A 30 -1.84 -0.75 -17.23
N VAL A 31 -2.84 -0.87 -16.35
CA VAL A 31 -2.62 -0.84 -14.90
C VAL A 31 -2.79 -2.24 -14.31
N ILE A 32 -1.75 -2.71 -13.62
CA ILE A 32 -1.82 -3.85 -12.70
C ILE A 32 -1.99 -3.29 -11.28
N ALA A 33 -3.14 -3.53 -10.66
CA ALA A 33 -3.42 -3.06 -9.30
C ALA A 33 -2.86 -4.02 -8.25
N VAL A 34 -1.93 -3.53 -7.43
CA VAL A 34 -1.27 -4.35 -6.40
C VAL A 34 -2.04 -4.26 -5.08
N VAL A 35 -2.73 -5.34 -4.72
CA VAL A 35 -3.67 -5.42 -3.58
C VAL A 35 -3.22 -6.36 -2.46
N LYS A 36 -1.94 -6.73 -2.44
CA LYS A 36 -1.32 -7.50 -1.35
C LYS A 36 -1.45 -6.82 0.03
N ALA A 37 -1.17 -7.58 1.09
CA ALA A 37 -1.29 -7.17 2.48
C ALA A 37 -2.69 -6.61 2.81
N ASN A 38 -3.73 -7.34 2.39
CA ASN A 38 -5.12 -6.93 2.53
C ASN A 38 -5.42 -5.54 1.91
N GLY A 39 -4.97 -5.30 0.67
CA GLY A 39 -5.06 -3.98 0.03
C GLY A 39 -4.28 -2.92 0.80
N TYR A 40 -3.04 -3.23 1.22
CA TYR A 40 -2.22 -2.35 2.06
C TYR A 40 -2.97 -1.90 3.32
N GLY A 41 -3.74 -2.79 3.94
CA GLY A 41 -4.57 -2.50 5.12
C GLY A 41 -5.93 -1.82 4.86
N HIS A 42 -6.28 -1.52 3.60
CA HIS A 42 -7.53 -0.85 3.22
C HIS A 42 -8.68 -1.86 2.99
N GLY A 43 -8.37 -3.14 2.82
CA GLY A 43 -9.33 -4.20 2.49
C GLY A 43 -9.17 -4.67 1.06
N MET A 44 -8.74 -5.92 0.89
CA MET A 44 -8.32 -6.46 -0.40
C MET A 44 -9.44 -6.47 -1.44
N LEU A 45 -10.59 -7.06 -1.10
CA LEU A 45 -11.68 -7.23 -2.06
C LEU A 45 -12.29 -5.89 -2.51
N PRO A 46 -12.69 -4.97 -1.62
CA PRO A 46 -13.31 -3.72 -2.06
C PRO A 46 -12.35 -2.83 -2.88
N VAL A 47 -11.05 -2.86 -2.55
CA VAL A 47 -10.03 -2.15 -3.35
C VAL A 47 -9.83 -2.83 -4.70
N ALA A 48 -9.78 -4.16 -4.75
CA ALA A 48 -9.65 -4.91 -5.99
C ALA A 48 -10.82 -4.62 -6.95
N GLU A 49 -12.04 -4.66 -6.46
CA GLU A 49 -13.25 -4.33 -7.24
C GLU A 49 -13.19 -2.87 -7.74
N ALA A 50 -12.90 -1.92 -6.85
CA ALA A 50 -12.78 -0.51 -7.22
C ALA A 50 -11.68 -0.27 -8.27
N ALA A 51 -10.54 -0.94 -8.17
CA ALA A 51 -9.45 -0.83 -9.14
C ALA A 51 -9.82 -1.42 -10.50
N LEU A 52 -10.49 -2.58 -10.53
CA LEU A 52 -10.98 -3.21 -11.76
C LEU A 52 -12.05 -2.33 -12.44
N GLU A 53 -12.98 -1.76 -11.67
CA GLU A 53 -13.99 -0.81 -12.18
C GLU A 53 -13.36 0.44 -12.82
N ALA A 54 -12.25 0.93 -12.26
CA ALA A 54 -11.48 2.05 -12.80
C ALA A 54 -10.61 1.69 -14.02
N GLY A 55 -10.55 0.41 -14.37
CA GLY A 55 -9.87 -0.09 -15.58
C GLY A 55 -8.50 -0.71 -15.34
N ALA A 56 -8.17 -1.17 -14.13
CA ALA A 56 -7.06 -2.09 -13.96
C ALA A 56 -7.35 -3.40 -14.72
N VAL A 57 -6.37 -3.91 -15.47
CA VAL A 57 -6.54 -5.14 -16.30
C VAL A 57 -6.19 -6.42 -15.55
N MET A 58 -5.43 -6.29 -14.46
CA MET A 58 -4.91 -7.40 -13.68
C MET A 58 -4.73 -6.97 -12.23
N LEU A 59 -4.92 -7.90 -11.30
CA LEU A 59 -4.59 -7.74 -9.90
C LEU A 59 -3.26 -8.44 -9.59
N ALA A 60 -2.52 -7.91 -8.63
CA ALA A 60 -1.31 -8.55 -8.14
C ALA A 60 -1.31 -8.65 -6.61
N VAL A 61 -0.91 -9.83 -6.12
CA VAL A 61 -0.83 -10.16 -4.69
C VAL A 61 0.57 -10.63 -4.31
N GLY A 62 0.85 -10.71 -3.00
CA GLY A 62 2.14 -11.09 -2.46
C GLY A 62 2.28 -12.60 -2.26
N THR A 63 1.17 -13.30 -1.99
CA THR A 63 1.18 -14.71 -1.57
C THR A 63 0.13 -15.56 -2.30
N PRO A 64 0.32 -16.89 -2.37
CA PRO A 64 -0.72 -17.82 -2.81
C PRO A 64 -2.06 -17.64 -2.08
N ASP A 65 -2.03 -17.52 -0.75
CA ASP A 65 -3.23 -17.40 0.09
C ASP A 65 -4.08 -16.17 -0.26
N GLU A 66 -3.45 -15.05 -0.59
CA GLU A 66 -4.16 -13.85 -1.06
C GLU A 66 -4.84 -14.07 -2.41
N ALA A 67 -4.22 -14.81 -3.33
CA ALA A 67 -4.83 -15.15 -4.61
C ALA A 67 -6.01 -16.12 -4.43
N VAL A 68 -5.86 -17.12 -3.55
CA VAL A 68 -6.92 -18.05 -3.15
C VAL A 68 -8.11 -17.27 -2.57
N GLU A 69 -7.86 -16.32 -1.68
CA GLU A 69 -8.92 -15.50 -1.08
C GLU A 69 -9.65 -14.67 -2.13
N LEU A 70 -8.95 -14.01 -3.06
CA LEU A 70 -9.59 -13.29 -4.16
C LEU A 70 -10.50 -14.20 -5.00
N ARG A 71 -10.05 -15.42 -5.33
CA ARG A 71 -10.85 -16.40 -6.07
C ARG A 71 -12.07 -16.87 -5.28
N ARG A 72 -11.93 -17.14 -3.98
CA ARG A 72 -13.05 -17.49 -3.09
C ARG A 72 -14.09 -16.39 -2.97
N GLN A 73 -13.67 -15.13 -3.07
CA GLN A 73 -14.55 -13.96 -3.11
C GLN A 73 -15.17 -13.72 -4.50
N GLY A 74 -14.90 -14.58 -5.48
CA GLY A 74 -15.54 -14.54 -6.80
C GLY A 74 -14.81 -13.69 -7.84
N VAL A 75 -13.61 -13.16 -7.56
CA VAL A 75 -12.85 -12.36 -8.51
C VAL A 75 -12.45 -13.21 -9.71
N GLN A 76 -12.89 -12.81 -10.91
CA GLN A 76 -12.63 -13.51 -12.17
C GLN A 76 -11.47 -12.88 -12.98
N ALA A 77 -11.04 -11.66 -12.63
CA ALA A 77 -9.93 -10.99 -13.30
C ALA A 77 -8.61 -11.78 -13.15
N ASP A 78 -7.64 -11.47 -14.00
CA ASP A 78 -6.30 -12.03 -13.89
C ASP A 78 -5.66 -11.65 -12.56
N VAL A 79 -5.05 -12.64 -11.88
CA VAL A 79 -4.37 -12.47 -10.60
C VAL A 79 -2.96 -13.01 -10.72
N LEU A 80 -1.97 -12.13 -10.52
CA LEU A 80 -0.55 -12.47 -10.49
C LEU A 80 -0.04 -12.57 -9.05
N VAL A 81 0.55 -13.72 -8.69
CA VAL A 81 1.30 -13.87 -7.44
C VAL A 81 2.74 -13.41 -7.67
N LEU A 82 3.12 -12.29 -7.04
CA LEU A 82 4.45 -11.68 -7.18
C LEU A 82 5.53 -12.37 -6.33
N GLY A 83 5.10 -13.09 -5.29
CA GLY A 83 5.98 -13.83 -4.38
C GLY A 83 6.29 -15.23 -4.89
N ALA A 84 7.11 -15.94 -4.11
CA ALA A 84 7.36 -17.36 -4.35
C ALA A 84 6.08 -18.18 -4.19
N THR A 85 5.94 -19.22 -4.99
CA THR A 85 4.87 -20.23 -4.87
C THR A 85 5.49 -21.60 -4.66
N THR A 86 4.84 -22.45 -3.88
CA THR A 86 5.28 -23.82 -3.63
C THR A 86 4.75 -24.76 -4.70
N ALA A 87 5.41 -25.89 -4.90
CA ALA A 87 5.09 -26.84 -5.96
C ALA A 87 3.68 -27.44 -5.83
N ASP A 88 3.21 -27.64 -4.59
CA ASP A 88 1.85 -28.09 -4.26
C ASP A 88 0.75 -27.06 -4.58
N PHE A 89 1.10 -25.78 -4.75
CA PHE A 89 0.15 -24.76 -5.19
C PHE A 89 -0.11 -24.79 -6.70
N ILE A 90 0.76 -25.43 -7.49
CA ILE A 90 0.73 -25.37 -8.95
C ILE A 90 -0.58 -25.93 -9.54
N PRO A 91 -1.07 -27.13 -9.14
CA PRO A 91 -2.36 -27.64 -9.63
C PRO A 91 -3.53 -26.71 -9.29
N TYR A 92 -3.52 -26.10 -8.10
CA TYR A 92 -4.56 -25.14 -7.71
C TYR A 92 -4.50 -23.88 -8.58
N ALA A 93 -3.29 -23.35 -8.83
CA ALA A 93 -3.10 -22.20 -9.70
C ALA A 93 -3.57 -22.46 -11.14
N GLN A 94 -3.35 -23.68 -11.66
CA GLN A 94 -3.90 -24.10 -12.96
C GLN A 94 -5.43 -24.10 -12.96
N GLN A 95 -6.05 -24.75 -11.97
CA GLN A 95 -7.50 -24.88 -11.87
C GLN A 95 -8.19 -23.52 -11.75
N GLU A 96 -7.63 -22.61 -10.94
CA GLU A 96 -8.21 -21.30 -10.66
C GLU A 96 -7.67 -20.18 -11.56
N ASN A 97 -6.91 -20.53 -12.61
CA ASN A 97 -6.31 -19.57 -13.54
C ASN A 97 -5.57 -18.42 -12.82
N ILE A 98 -4.69 -18.77 -11.89
CA ILE A 98 -3.81 -17.85 -11.16
C ILE A 98 -2.46 -17.82 -11.86
N ILE A 99 -1.98 -16.61 -12.21
CA ILE A 99 -0.68 -16.40 -12.82
C ILE A 99 0.38 -16.44 -11.71
N VAL A 100 1.46 -17.19 -11.92
CA VAL A 100 2.53 -17.35 -10.93
C VAL A 100 3.86 -16.79 -11.44
N THR A 101 4.75 -16.47 -10.52
CA THR A 101 6.08 -15.95 -10.85
C THR A 101 7.14 -17.05 -10.84
N ALA A 102 7.86 -17.20 -11.96
CA ALA A 102 9.10 -17.95 -12.01
C ALA A 102 10.25 -17.11 -11.43
N ILE A 103 10.82 -17.57 -10.32
CA ILE A 103 11.86 -16.84 -9.56
C ILE A 103 13.25 -17.46 -9.65
N SER A 104 13.38 -18.71 -10.11
CA SER A 104 14.65 -19.44 -10.21
C SER A 104 14.51 -20.64 -11.16
N PHE A 105 15.64 -21.24 -11.56
CA PHE A 105 15.65 -22.50 -12.31
C PHE A 105 15.01 -23.63 -11.50
N ASP A 106 15.37 -23.78 -10.23
CA ASP A 106 14.78 -24.80 -9.34
C ASP A 106 13.26 -24.67 -9.26
N TRP A 107 12.73 -23.45 -9.23
CA TRP A 107 11.29 -23.23 -9.24
C TRP A 107 10.66 -23.70 -10.55
N ILE A 108 11.29 -23.42 -11.70
CA ILE A 108 10.79 -23.85 -13.01
C ILE A 108 10.71 -25.39 -13.07
N GLU A 109 11.77 -26.08 -12.62
CA GLU A 109 11.80 -27.54 -12.58
C GLU A 109 10.72 -28.12 -11.65
N GLN A 110 10.53 -27.53 -10.45
CA GLN A 110 9.49 -27.96 -9.51
C GLN A 110 8.08 -27.72 -10.04
N ALA A 111 7.85 -26.59 -10.72
CA ALA A 111 6.58 -26.26 -11.34
C ALA A 111 6.25 -27.25 -12.47
N GLN A 112 7.23 -27.61 -13.31
CA GLN A 112 7.05 -28.64 -14.34
C GLN A 112 6.76 -30.01 -13.74
N ALA A 113 7.44 -30.38 -12.64
CA ALA A 113 7.21 -31.66 -11.98
C ALA A 113 5.83 -31.77 -11.31
N SER A 114 5.22 -30.63 -10.94
CA SER A 114 3.91 -30.58 -10.27
C SER A 114 2.77 -30.17 -11.22
N PHE A 115 3.10 -29.93 -12.49
CA PHE A 115 2.15 -29.59 -13.52
C PHE A 115 1.22 -30.78 -13.81
N ASP A 116 -0.09 -30.52 -13.84
CA ASP A 116 -1.10 -31.51 -14.23
C ASP A 116 -1.61 -31.21 -15.64
N ALA A 117 -1.31 -32.11 -16.59
CA ALA A 117 -1.74 -31.98 -17.98
C ALA A 117 -3.26 -32.15 -18.18
N ALA A 118 -4.00 -32.63 -17.17
CA ALA A 118 -5.46 -32.68 -17.20
C ALA A 118 -6.13 -31.34 -16.84
N LEU A 119 -5.37 -30.38 -16.31
CA LEU A 119 -5.84 -29.05 -15.94
C LEU A 119 -5.49 -28.00 -17.01
N PRO A 120 -6.11 -26.80 -16.96
CA PRO A 120 -5.72 -25.70 -17.83
C PRO A 120 -4.22 -25.34 -17.73
N PRO A 121 -3.63 -24.71 -18.76
CA PRO A 121 -2.22 -24.33 -18.72
C PRO A 121 -1.88 -23.38 -17.56
N LEU A 122 -0.72 -23.57 -16.94
CA LEU A 122 -0.20 -22.64 -15.94
C LEU A 122 0.43 -21.43 -16.62
N ARG A 123 -0.13 -20.23 -16.41
CA ARG A 123 0.45 -18.98 -16.89
C ARG A 123 1.56 -18.49 -15.95
N VAL A 124 2.70 -18.15 -16.53
CA VAL A 124 3.92 -17.80 -15.78
C VAL A 124 4.50 -16.48 -16.24
N HIS A 125 4.87 -15.63 -15.27
CA HIS A 125 5.71 -14.47 -15.51
C HIS A 125 7.14 -14.75 -15.02
N LEU A 126 8.15 -14.49 -15.85
CA LEU A 126 9.55 -14.60 -15.44
C LEU A 126 9.97 -13.34 -14.67
N LYS A 127 10.42 -13.52 -13.43
CA LYS A 127 11.00 -12.45 -12.64
C LYS A 127 12.50 -12.41 -12.84
N VAL A 128 12.98 -11.31 -13.40
CA VAL A 128 14.40 -10.99 -13.52
C VAL A 128 14.80 -10.08 -12.37
N ASP A 129 15.89 -10.44 -11.71
CA ASP A 129 16.57 -9.56 -10.77
C ASP A 129 17.60 -8.73 -11.54
N THR A 130 17.45 -7.41 -11.48
CA THR A 130 18.39 -6.47 -12.10
C THR A 130 19.17 -5.65 -11.08
N GLY A 131 18.96 -5.88 -9.78
CA GLY A 131 19.63 -5.12 -8.73
C GLY A 131 18.88 -5.03 -7.39
N MET A 132 17.62 -5.46 -7.32
CA MET A 132 16.87 -5.49 -6.05
C MET A 132 17.37 -6.60 -5.13
N ARG A 133 17.93 -7.69 -5.69
CA ARG A 133 18.63 -8.75 -4.93
C ARG A 133 17.76 -9.46 -3.89
N ARG A 134 16.45 -9.50 -4.15
CA ARG A 134 15.47 -10.19 -3.31
C ARG A 134 15.09 -11.56 -3.87
N ILE A 135 14.55 -11.58 -5.08
CA ILE A 135 14.12 -12.79 -5.81
C ILE A 135 14.16 -12.50 -7.33
N GLY A 136 14.30 -13.57 -8.11
CA GLY A 136 14.38 -13.52 -9.56
C GLY A 136 15.65 -14.18 -10.08
N VAL A 137 15.62 -14.63 -11.33
CA VAL A 137 16.84 -15.05 -12.02
C VAL A 137 17.75 -13.85 -12.25
N HIS A 138 19.05 -14.03 -12.11
CA HIS A 138 20.02 -12.98 -12.40
C HIS A 138 19.87 -12.53 -13.86
N GLU A 139 20.11 -11.25 -14.17
CA GLU A 139 19.89 -10.71 -15.52
C GLU A 139 20.67 -11.46 -16.60
N SER A 140 21.89 -11.92 -16.28
CA SER A 140 22.72 -12.71 -17.20
C SER A 140 22.16 -14.09 -17.52
N GLU A 141 21.22 -14.60 -16.70
CA GLU A 141 20.59 -15.91 -16.86
C GLU A 141 19.17 -15.81 -17.44
N ALA A 142 18.64 -14.59 -17.62
CA ALA A 142 17.26 -14.37 -18.05
C ALA A 142 16.93 -15.04 -19.39
N VAL A 143 17.82 -14.95 -20.39
CA VAL A 143 17.66 -15.61 -21.70
C VAL A 143 17.61 -17.13 -21.56
N ARG A 144 18.43 -17.70 -20.68
CA ARG A 144 18.45 -19.15 -20.44
C ARG A 144 17.17 -19.61 -19.74
N ALA A 145 16.70 -18.86 -18.73
CA ALA A 145 15.46 -19.16 -18.03
C ALA A 145 14.23 -19.03 -18.95
N ALA A 146 14.18 -18.00 -19.78
CA ALA A 146 13.11 -17.82 -20.76
C ALA A 146 13.06 -18.97 -21.77
N ARG A 147 14.20 -19.40 -22.33
CA ARG A 147 14.26 -20.56 -23.23
C ARG A 147 13.79 -21.86 -22.56
N LEU A 148 14.10 -22.04 -21.28
CA LEU A 148 13.61 -23.19 -20.52
C LEU A 148 12.08 -23.15 -20.39
N LEU A 149 11.51 -21.97 -20.10
CA LEU A 149 10.06 -21.78 -20.03
C LEU A 149 9.38 -21.99 -21.39
N GLU A 150 9.96 -21.47 -22.49
CA GLU A 150 9.45 -21.67 -23.86
C GLU A 150 9.43 -23.14 -24.30
N GLN A 151 10.33 -23.95 -23.75
CA GLN A 151 10.43 -25.39 -24.02
C GLN A 151 9.61 -26.25 -23.03
N SER A 152 8.96 -25.62 -22.05
CA SER A 152 8.17 -26.30 -21.04
C SER A 152 6.69 -26.40 -21.44
N GLU A 153 5.93 -27.24 -20.72
CA GLU A 153 4.46 -27.28 -20.81
C GLU A 153 3.79 -26.06 -20.15
N LEU A 154 4.56 -25.21 -19.46
CA LEU A 154 4.07 -23.99 -18.84
C LEU A 154 3.83 -22.92 -19.91
N THR A 155 2.84 -22.06 -19.70
CA THR A 155 2.58 -20.94 -20.62
C THR A 155 3.33 -19.71 -20.15
N PHE A 156 4.44 -19.41 -20.80
CA PHE A 156 5.23 -18.20 -20.55
C PHE A 156 4.55 -16.98 -21.16
N VAL A 157 4.01 -16.08 -20.32
CA VAL A 157 3.15 -14.97 -20.78
C VAL A 157 3.67 -13.58 -20.41
N GLY A 158 4.67 -13.45 -19.54
CA GLY A 158 5.18 -12.13 -19.17
C GLY A 158 6.57 -12.14 -18.54
N ILE A 159 7.21 -10.98 -18.50
CA ILE A 159 8.54 -10.80 -17.93
C ILE A 159 8.60 -9.48 -17.16
N TYR A 160 9.26 -9.48 -15.99
CA TYR A 160 9.37 -8.27 -15.19
C TYR A 160 10.61 -8.15 -14.33
N THR A 161 10.98 -6.90 -14.06
CA THR A 161 11.87 -6.53 -12.94
C THR A 161 11.15 -5.65 -11.91
N HIS A 162 11.86 -5.25 -10.86
CA HIS A 162 11.39 -4.33 -9.83
C HIS A 162 12.56 -3.45 -9.41
N PHE A 163 12.35 -2.15 -9.46
CA PHE A 163 13.36 -1.17 -9.06
C PHE A 163 13.43 -1.04 -7.55
N ALA A 164 14.65 -0.91 -7.04
CA ALA A 164 14.94 -0.78 -5.61
C ALA A 164 14.84 0.67 -5.12
N THR A 165 15.23 1.61 -5.98
CA THR A 165 15.46 3.02 -5.63
C THR A 165 14.79 3.96 -6.63
N ALA A 166 13.62 3.57 -7.15
CA ALA A 166 12.86 4.38 -8.11
C ALA A 166 12.15 5.57 -7.47
N ASP A 167 12.25 5.73 -6.15
CA ASP A 167 11.67 6.78 -5.33
C ASP A 167 12.71 7.78 -4.80
N GLU A 168 13.95 7.69 -5.30
CA GLU A 168 15.06 8.63 -5.06
C GLU A 168 15.27 9.53 -6.29
N LEU A 169 15.57 10.82 -6.09
CA LEU A 169 15.77 11.78 -7.20
C LEU A 169 16.96 11.43 -8.11
N GLU A 170 18.08 11.03 -7.50
CA GLU A 170 19.31 10.68 -8.20
C GLU A 170 19.80 9.33 -7.68
N SER A 171 19.65 8.29 -8.51
CA SER A 171 20.04 6.94 -8.10
C SER A 171 20.82 6.22 -9.19
N GLU A 172 22.12 6.00 -8.93
CA GLU A 172 22.99 5.20 -9.82
C GLU A 172 22.45 3.78 -9.97
N LEU A 173 21.96 3.18 -8.88
CA LEU A 173 21.37 1.84 -8.89
C LEU A 173 20.14 1.79 -9.81
N PHE A 174 19.23 2.76 -9.73
CA PHE A 174 18.07 2.81 -10.62
C PHE A 174 18.50 2.82 -12.09
N ASN A 175 19.46 3.69 -12.45
CA ASN A 175 19.99 3.79 -13.80
C ASN A 175 20.64 2.49 -14.28
N GLU A 176 21.37 1.78 -13.42
CA GLU A 176 21.91 0.44 -13.72
C GLU A 176 20.79 -0.59 -13.95
N GLN A 177 19.78 -0.62 -13.07
CA GLN A 177 18.65 -1.53 -13.20
C GLN A 177 17.88 -1.31 -14.49
N VAL A 178 17.70 -0.05 -14.90
CA VAL A 178 17.06 0.34 -16.17
C VAL A 178 17.87 -0.15 -17.37
N ARG A 179 19.20 0.01 -17.34
CA ARG A 179 20.07 -0.49 -18.43
C ARG A 179 19.97 -2.00 -18.56
N ARG A 180 20.14 -2.73 -17.45
CA ARG A 180 20.08 -4.21 -17.41
C ARG A 180 18.75 -4.74 -17.92
N ILE A 181 17.63 -4.15 -17.49
CA ILE A 181 16.32 -4.65 -17.93
C ILE A 181 16.04 -4.33 -19.41
N LYS A 182 16.50 -3.19 -19.92
CA LYS A 182 16.38 -2.86 -21.34
C LYS A 182 17.16 -3.85 -22.22
N GLU A 183 18.36 -4.25 -21.80
CA GLU A 183 19.15 -5.28 -22.48
C GLU A 183 18.39 -6.62 -22.50
N VAL A 184 17.86 -7.05 -21.35
CA VAL A 184 17.09 -8.30 -21.25
C VAL A 184 15.82 -8.26 -22.12
N ILE A 185 15.01 -7.20 -22.03
CA ILE A 185 13.77 -7.08 -22.84
C ILE A 185 14.08 -7.01 -24.34
N GLY A 186 15.22 -6.42 -24.72
CA GLY A 186 15.66 -6.35 -26.11
C GLY A 186 15.77 -7.72 -26.79
N GLU A 187 16.14 -8.76 -26.05
CA GLU A 187 16.20 -10.15 -26.53
C GLU A 187 14.79 -10.73 -26.81
N PHE A 188 13.72 -10.12 -26.27
CA PHE A 188 12.34 -10.60 -26.35
C PHE A 188 11.39 -9.66 -27.09
N ALA A 189 11.89 -8.66 -27.82
CA ALA A 189 11.07 -7.60 -28.43
C ALA A 189 9.93 -8.09 -29.35
N ASN A 190 10.04 -9.30 -29.92
CA ASN A 190 9.04 -9.90 -30.81
C ASN A 190 8.34 -11.14 -30.22
N SER A 191 8.47 -11.35 -28.90
CA SER A 191 7.94 -12.55 -28.22
C SER A 191 6.43 -12.48 -27.94
N GLY A 192 5.83 -11.29 -27.94
CA GLY A 192 4.45 -11.08 -27.50
C GLY A 192 4.25 -11.21 -25.97
N LEU A 193 5.34 -11.32 -25.20
CA LEU A 193 5.29 -11.36 -23.75
C LEU A 193 4.80 -10.04 -23.17
N PHE A 194 4.03 -10.12 -22.09
CA PHE A 194 3.59 -8.96 -21.32
C PHE A 194 4.72 -8.44 -20.42
N VAL A 195 5.26 -7.27 -20.73
CA VAL A 195 6.41 -6.65 -20.08
C VAL A 195 5.95 -5.56 -19.12
N HIS A 196 6.34 -5.67 -17.85
CA HIS A 196 6.04 -4.64 -16.85
C HIS A 196 7.22 -4.41 -15.91
N VAL A 197 7.76 -3.20 -15.80
CA VAL A 197 8.94 -2.94 -14.93
C VAL A 197 8.65 -1.97 -13.80
N SER A 198 7.74 -1.03 -14.03
CA SER A 198 7.47 0.09 -13.15
C SER A 198 6.60 -0.28 -11.95
N ASN A 199 7.06 0.15 -10.77
CA ASN A 199 6.23 0.29 -9.57
C ASN A 199 5.58 1.69 -9.55
N SER A 200 4.88 2.05 -8.47
CA SER A 200 4.28 3.38 -8.33
C SER A 200 5.27 4.53 -8.57
N ALA A 201 6.47 4.47 -8.00
CA ALA A 201 7.45 5.56 -8.09
C ALA A 201 7.98 5.71 -9.53
N ALA A 202 8.42 4.60 -10.14
CA ALA A 202 8.85 4.61 -11.55
C ALA A 202 7.73 5.04 -12.50
N ALA A 203 6.47 4.66 -12.25
CA ALA A 203 5.35 5.09 -13.08
C ALA A 203 5.04 6.59 -12.97
N LEU A 204 5.30 7.20 -11.81
CA LEU A 204 5.11 8.63 -11.58
C LEU A 204 6.26 9.47 -12.14
N GLN A 205 7.51 9.02 -11.97
CA GLN A 205 8.70 9.80 -12.30
C GLN A 205 9.31 9.48 -13.67
N HIS A 206 9.09 8.27 -14.18
CA HIS A 206 9.71 7.73 -15.39
C HIS A 206 8.66 7.09 -16.31
N PRO A 207 7.67 7.86 -16.82
CA PRO A 207 6.59 7.32 -17.66
C PRO A 207 7.10 6.67 -18.96
N GLU A 208 8.32 6.97 -19.41
CA GLU A 208 8.98 6.30 -20.53
C GLU A 208 9.33 4.82 -20.25
N LEU A 209 9.27 4.38 -19.00
CA LEU A 209 9.50 2.99 -18.58
C LEU A 209 8.20 2.20 -18.38
N ALA A 210 7.05 2.70 -18.84
CA ALA A 210 5.77 2.06 -18.59
C ALA A 210 5.62 0.66 -19.22
N CYS A 211 6.29 0.39 -20.35
CA CYS A 211 6.18 -0.86 -21.11
C CYS A 211 4.70 -1.19 -21.41
N ASP A 212 4.27 -2.45 -21.28
CA ASP A 212 2.88 -2.85 -21.50
C ASP A 212 2.00 -2.53 -20.29
N ALA A 213 2.56 -2.54 -19.07
CA ALA A 213 1.83 -2.21 -17.86
C ALA A 213 2.68 -1.68 -16.71
N VAL A 214 2.06 -0.86 -15.88
CA VAL A 214 2.60 -0.38 -14.60
C VAL A 214 1.95 -1.09 -13.41
N ARG A 215 2.77 -1.51 -12.44
CA ARG A 215 2.28 -2.14 -11.19
C ARG A 215 2.07 -1.07 -10.13
N VAL A 216 0.84 -0.59 -10.03
CA VAL A 216 0.47 0.49 -9.10
C VAL A 216 0.11 -0.10 -7.74
N GLY A 217 0.94 0.21 -6.74
CA GLY A 217 0.73 -0.15 -5.34
C GLY A 217 0.35 1.07 -4.51
N ILE A 218 1.30 1.61 -3.74
CA ILE A 218 1.06 2.64 -2.72
C ILE A 218 0.29 3.89 -3.23
N ALA A 219 0.58 4.33 -4.46
CA ALA A 219 0.00 5.53 -5.03
C ALA A 219 -1.49 5.35 -5.39
N MET A 220 -1.95 4.11 -5.63
CA MET A 220 -3.38 3.81 -5.76
C MET A 220 -4.15 4.20 -4.49
N TYR A 221 -3.51 4.09 -3.33
CA TYR A 221 -4.09 4.44 -2.03
C TYR A 221 -3.98 5.93 -1.68
N GLY A 222 -3.48 6.73 -2.63
CA GLY A 222 -3.25 8.16 -2.44
C GLY A 222 -1.93 8.49 -1.78
N ILE A 223 -1.11 7.50 -1.42
CA ILE A 223 0.08 7.73 -0.61
C ILE A 223 1.29 7.89 -1.55
N PRO A 224 2.03 9.01 -1.50
CA PRO A 224 3.27 9.17 -2.25
C PRO A 224 4.30 8.10 -1.87
N PRO A 225 5.07 7.54 -2.82
CA PRO A 225 6.10 6.55 -2.52
C PRO A 225 7.21 7.05 -1.58
N SER A 226 7.60 8.33 -1.72
CA SER A 226 8.59 9.03 -0.89
C SER A 226 8.27 10.53 -0.86
N ARG A 227 8.96 11.28 0.00
CA ARG A 227 8.87 12.76 0.02
C ARG A 227 9.38 13.37 -1.28
N ASP A 228 10.48 12.84 -1.79
CA ASP A 228 11.07 13.28 -3.06
C ASP A 228 10.08 13.14 -4.24
N VAL A 229 9.33 12.03 -4.27
CA VAL A 229 8.30 11.80 -5.29
C VAL A 229 7.09 12.72 -5.09
N GLN A 230 6.71 13.02 -3.83
CA GLN A 230 5.56 13.86 -3.51
C GLN A 230 5.64 15.26 -4.14
N ASP A 231 6.83 15.85 -4.14
CA ASP A 231 7.06 17.19 -4.69
C ASP A 231 7.07 17.23 -6.24
N LEU A 232 7.18 16.05 -6.87
CA LEU A 232 7.29 15.89 -8.33
C LEU A 232 6.11 15.13 -8.95
N LEU A 233 5.00 14.99 -8.22
CA LEU A 233 3.84 14.26 -8.72
C LEU A 233 3.28 14.90 -10.01
N PRO A 234 3.12 14.13 -11.11
CA PRO A 234 2.58 14.64 -12.37
C PRO A 234 1.07 14.95 -12.28
N PHE A 235 0.39 14.35 -11.31
CA PHE A 235 -1.04 14.53 -11.03
C PHE A 235 -1.31 14.39 -9.53
N PRO A 236 -2.40 14.96 -9.00
CA PRO A 236 -2.72 14.81 -7.58
C PRO A 236 -3.05 13.35 -7.24
N LEU A 237 -2.53 12.89 -6.11
CA LEU A 237 -2.96 11.66 -5.46
C LEU A 237 -4.03 11.99 -4.41
N TYR A 238 -5.07 11.15 -4.36
CA TYR A 238 -6.22 11.33 -3.48
C TYR A 238 -6.15 10.34 -2.31
N PRO A 239 -6.05 10.80 -1.05
CA PRO A 239 -5.98 9.93 0.13
C PRO A 239 -7.21 9.02 0.20
N ALA A 240 -6.98 7.70 0.31
CA ALA A 240 -8.08 6.76 0.47
C ALA A 240 -8.43 6.45 1.93
N LEU A 241 -7.50 6.64 2.88
CA LEU A 241 -7.70 6.25 4.29
C LEU A 241 -7.89 7.46 5.20
N SER A 242 -8.92 7.38 6.05
CA SER A 242 -9.14 8.25 7.20
C SER A 242 -9.32 7.39 8.46
N LEU A 243 -8.63 7.73 9.55
CA LEU A 243 -8.74 7.04 10.84
C LEU A 243 -9.37 7.99 11.87
N GLU A 244 -10.54 7.62 12.39
CA GLU A 244 -11.30 8.43 13.33
C GLU A 244 -11.75 7.64 14.56
N THR A 245 -11.98 8.36 15.65
CA THR A 245 -12.59 7.84 16.88
C THR A 245 -13.42 8.94 17.54
N ALA A 246 -13.86 8.72 18.79
CA ALA A 246 -14.51 9.74 19.59
C ALA A 246 -14.00 9.73 21.04
N ILE A 247 -14.11 10.87 21.71
CA ILE A 247 -13.83 10.98 23.14
C ILE A 247 -14.79 10.08 23.93
N VAL A 248 -14.26 9.20 24.78
CA VAL A 248 -15.07 8.32 25.66
C VAL A 248 -15.07 8.72 27.13
N HIS A 249 -14.11 9.56 27.54
CA HIS A 249 -14.03 10.07 28.90
C HIS A 249 -13.25 11.39 28.91
N VAL A 250 -13.68 12.33 29.74
CA VAL A 250 -13.02 13.62 29.95
C VAL A 250 -12.87 13.84 31.44
N LYS A 251 -11.69 14.29 31.88
CA LYS A 251 -11.44 14.67 33.26
C LYS A 251 -10.42 15.79 33.37
N ARG A 252 -10.47 16.51 34.48
CA ARG A 252 -9.45 17.47 34.88
C ARG A 252 -8.37 16.78 35.71
N VAL A 253 -7.13 17.16 35.47
CA VAL A 253 -5.94 16.68 36.17
C VAL A 253 -5.27 17.90 36.81
N ALA A 254 -4.87 17.78 38.07
CA ALA A 254 -4.21 18.87 38.79
C ALA A 254 -2.72 18.92 38.46
N ALA A 255 -2.11 20.10 38.59
CA ALA A 255 -0.66 20.24 38.48
C ALA A 255 0.08 19.25 39.42
N GLY A 256 1.06 18.54 38.89
CA GLY A 256 1.86 17.53 39.61
C GLY A 256 1.31 16.10 39.56
N GLU A 257 0.09 15.88 39.04
CA GLU A 257 -0.44 14.52 38.86
C GLU A 257 0.17 13.85 37.61
N SER A 258 0.53 12.57 37.72
CA SER A 258 1.12 11.79 36.63
C SER A 258 0.10 10.91 35.90
N ILE A 259 0.37 10.68 34.61
CA ILE A 259 -0.57 10.06 33.67
C ILE A 259 0.00 8.77 33.06
N SER A 260 -0.88 7.76 32.97
CA SER A 260 -0.65 6.46 32.32
C SER A 260 0.50 5.62 32.92
N TYR A 261 0.81 4.50 32.27
CA TYR A 261 1.81 3.54 32.73
C TYR A 261 3.19 4.17 32.88
N GLY A 262 3.84 3.85 34.01
CA GLY A 262 5.18 4.34 34.31
C GLY A 262 5.27 5.83 34.58
N ALA A 263 4.14 6.55 34.71
CA ALA A 263 4.08 7.96 35.07
C ALA A 263 5.00 8.85 34.20
N THR A 264 5.06 8.58 32.90
CA THR A 264 6.01 9.26 31.99
C THR A 264 5.61 10.68 31.62
N TYR A 265 4.41 11.10 32.01
CA TYR A 265 3.90 12.45 31.84
C TYR A 265 3.37 12.93 33.18
N THR A 266 3.71 14.17 33.54
CA THR A 266 3.21 14.85 34.73
C THR A 266 2.67 16.20 34.31
N ALA A 267 1.44 16.51 34.71
CA ALA A 267 0.80 17.77 34.38
C ALA A 267 1.57 18.94 35.00
N GLU A 268 2.02 19.90 34.18
CA GLU A 268 2.73 21.10 34.66
C GLU A 268 1.79 22.14 35.26
N GLN A 269 0.53 22.10 34.84
CA GLN A 269 -0.56 22.97 35.29
C GLN A 269 -1.86 22.17 35.31
N ASP A 270 -2.91 22.73 35.90
CA ASP A 270 -4.24 22.15 35.78
C ASP A 270 -4.66 22.06 34.32
N GLU A 271 -5.02 20.86 33.87
CA GLU A 271 -5.32 20.59 32.47
C GLU A 271 -6.48 19.62 32.29
N TRP A 272 -7.11 19.70 31.12
CA TRP A 272 -8.14 18.76 30.70
C TRP A 272 -7.52 17.66 29.89
N ILE A 273 -7.90 16.41 30.16
CA ILE A 273 -7.48 15.26 29.37
C ILE A 273 -8.69 14.47 28.91
N ALA A 274 -8.56 13.84 27.74
CA ALA A 274 -9.55 12.92 27.20
C ALA A 274 -8.97 11.54 26.93
N ALA A 275 -9.78 10.51 27.11
CA ALA A 275 -9.47 9.15 26.70
C ALA A 275 -10.10 8.83 25.34
N LEU A 276 -9.31 8.17 24.49
CA LEU A 276 -9.71 7.68 23.17
C LEU A 276 -9.66 6.14 23.17
N PRO A 277 -10.67 5.44 22.62
CA PRO A 277 -10.74 3.97 22.62
C PRO A 277 -9.94 3.35 21.46
N ILE A 278 -8.67 3.71 21.36
CA ILE A 278 -7.71 3.14 20.42
C ILE A 278 -6.33 3.02 21.07
N GLY A 279 -5.68 1.87 20.92
CA GLY A 279 -4.36 1.62 21.49
C GLY A 279 -3.46 0.77 20.58
N TYR A 280 -2.35 0.28 21.12
CA TYR A 280 -1.36 -0.42 20.30
C TYR A 280 -1.86 -1.75 19.73
N ALA A 281 -2.87 -2.40 20.31
CA ALA A 281 -3.49 -3.59 19.74
C ALA A 281 -4.35 -3.29 18.50
N ASP A 282 -4.62 -2.01 18.24
CA ASP A 282 -5.35 -1.52 17.07
C ASP A 282 -4.43 -0.95 15.98
N GLY A 283 -3.13 -0.82 16.26
CA GLY A 283 -2.14 -0.18 15.38
C GLY A 283 -1.69 1.22 15.82
N MET A 284 -2.26 1.79 16.89
CA MET A 284 -1.75 3.02 17.52
C MET A 284 -0.52 2.69 18.38
N LEU A 285 0.61 2.40 17.74
CA LEU A 285 1.82 1.90 18.40
C LEU A 285 2.37 2.89 19.43
N ARG A 286 3.08 2.36 20.42
CA ARG A 286 3.67 3.16 21.52
C ARG A 286 4.65 4.24 21.06
N GLY A 287 5.27 4.06 19.89
CA GLY A 287 6.14 5.08 19.28
C GLY A 287 5.40 6.37 18.91
N LEU A 288 4.07 6.33 18.78
CA LEU A 288 3.24 7.50 18.51
C LEU A 288 2.94 8.36 19.76
N GLN A 289 3.63 8.11 20.88
CA GLN A 289 3.54 9.00 22.04
C GLN A 289 3.95 10.43 21.62
N GLY A 290 3.16 11.42 22.02
CA GLY A 290 3.31 12.82 21.62
C GLY A 290 2.78 13.16 20.22
N GLN A 291 2.27 12.18 19.45
CA GLN A 291 1.64 12.45 18.15
C GLN A 291 0.43 13.33 18.38
N GLU A 292 0.13 14.21 17.43
CA GLU A 292 -1.07 15.02 17.49
C GLU A 292 -2.27 14.29 16.89
N VAL A 293 -3.45 14.60 17.41
CA VAL A 293 -4.77 14.26 16.84
C VAL A 293 -5.56 15.56 16.67
N ILE A 294 -6.65 15.57 15.88
CA ILE A 294 -7.50 16.76 15.71
C ILE A 294 -8.82 16.58 16.43
N VAL A 295 -9.18 17.56 17.27
CA VAL A 295 -10.50 17.66 17.92
C VAL A 295 -11.03 19.08 17.78
N GLN A 296 -12.25 19.24 17.27
CA GLN A 296 -12.86 20.53 16.92
C GLN A 296 -11.96 21.43 16.05
N GLY A 297 -11.27 20.83 15.08
CA GLY A 297 -10.36 21.54 14.16
C GLY A 297 -9.09 22.06 14.84
N ARG A 298 -8.67 21.46 15.96
CA ARG A 298 -7.44 21.81 16.68
C ARG A 298 -6.57 20.59 16.89
N ARG A 299 -5.29 20.72 16.55
CA ARG A 299 -4.26 19.73 16.87
C ARG A 299 -4.00 19.70 18.38
N VAL A 300 -4.04 18.50 18.96
CA VAL A 300 -3.82 18.25 20.38
C VAL A 300 -2.93 17.02 20.58
N PRO A 301 -1.97 17.03 21.52
CA PRO A 301 -1.00 15.96 21.64
C PRO A 301 -1.53 14.75 22.42
N VAL A 302 -1.11 13.56 22.02
CA VAL A 302 -1.20 12.32 22.79
C VAL A 302 -0.20 12.37 23.94
N ILE A 303 -0.68 12.21 25.17
CA ILE A 303 0.10 12.33 26.40
C ILE A 303 0.15 11.01 27.17
N GLY A 304 1.23 10.82 27.93
CA GLY A 304 1.50 9.57 28.63
C GLY A 304 1.73 8.39 27.66
N ARG A 305 1.93 7.19 28.21
CA ARG A 305 2.08 5.99 27.39
C ARG A 305 0.73 5.59 26.78
N ILE A 306 0.78 5.19 25.51
CA ILE A 306 -0.35 4.53 24.84
C ILE A 306 -0.55 3.12 25.43
N CYS A 307 -1.78 2.81 25.81
CA CYS A 307 -2.18 1.52 26.37
C CYS A 307 -2.61 0.54 25.26
N MET A 308 -2.99 -0.68 25.65
CA MET A 308 -3.40 -1.72 24.69
C MET A 308 -4.61 -1.31 23.85
N ASP A 309 -5.62 -0.73 24.50
CA ASP A 309 -6.92 -0.45 23.89
C ASP A 309 -7.30 1.03 23.91
N GLN A 310 -6.48 1.89 24.53
CA GLN A 310 -6.77 3.31 24.75
C GLN A 310 -5.51 4.19 24.75
N CYS A 311 -5.68 5.47 24.41
CA CYS A 311 -4.67 6.50 24.62
C CYS A 311 -5.31 7.76 25.23
N LEU A 312 -4.48 8.67 25.72
CA LEU A 312 -4.90 9.91 26.35
C LEU A 312 -4.41 11.10 25.54
N ILE A 313 -5.21 12.15 25.45
CA ILE A 313 -4.87 13.41 24.77
C ILE A 313 -5.05 14.59 25.73
N ARG A 314 -4.24 15.64 25.55
CA ARG A 314 -4.36 16.88 26.30
C ARG A 314 -5.31 17.85 25.58
N LEU A 315 -6.39 18.25 26.24
CA LEU A 315 -7.37 19.18 25.68
C LEU A 315 -7.07 20.64 26.08
N PRO A 316 -7.39 21.62 25.22
CA PRO A 316 -7.25 23.04 25.57
C PRO A 316 -8.30 23.54 26.58
N TYR A 317 -9.43 22.84 26.70
CA TYR A 317 -10.53 23.12 27.62
C TYR A 317 -11.42 21.88 27.77
N GLU A 318 -12.42 21.93 28.64
CA GLU A 318 -13.39 20.84 28.80
C GLU A 318 -14.19 20.63 27.50
N MET A 319 -14.08 19.43 26.92
CA MET A 319 -14.86 19.01 25.75
C MET A 319 -15.85 17.92 26.15
N LYS A 320 -16.82 17.61 25.29
CA LYS A 320 -17.86 16.62 25.58
C LYS A 320 -17.40 15.20 25.22
N VAL A 321 -17.92 14.21 25.97
CA VAL A 321 -17.88 12.82 25.55
C VAL A 321 -18.70 12.67 24.25
N GLY A 322 -18.15 11.94 23.28
CA GLY A 322 -18.72 11.74 21.95
C GLY A 322 -18.19 12.71 20.88
N GLU A 323 -17.39 13.72 21.24
CA GLU A 323 -16.72 14.58 20.26
C GLU A 323 -15.82 13.76 19.34
N SER A 324 -15.92 14.03 18.03
CA SER A 324 -15.15 13.31 17.00
C SER A 324 -13.68 13.71 17.03
N VAL A 325 -12.82 12.71 16.92
CA VAL A 325 -11.36 12.86 16.95
C VAL A 325 -10.75 12.26 15.68
N GLN A 326 -10.04 13.07 14.92
CA GLN A 326 -9.32 12.65 13.73
C GLN A 326 -7.89 12.26 14.09
N LEU A 327 -7.49 11.02 13.77
CA LEU A 327 -6.13 10.53 13.98
C LEU A 327 -5.25 10.64 12.74
N ILE A 328 -5.83 10.33 11.58
CA ILE A 328 -5.23 10.47 10.24
C ILE A 328 -6.36 10.92 9.33
N GLY A 329 -6.23 12.04 8.63
CA GLY A 329 -7.31 12.62 7.82
C GLY A 329 -7.51 14.11 8.10
N VAL A 330 -8.71 14.62 7.83
CA VAL A 330 -9.02 16.06 7.86
C VAL A 330 -10.14 16.35 8.85
N GLN A 331 -10.04 17.45 9.60
CA GLN A 331 -11.14 17.99 10.38
C GLN A 331 -11.06 19.53 10.39
N GLY A 332 -12.00 20.19 9.71
CA GLY A 332 -11.93 21.63 9.47
C GLY A 332 -10.79 21.97 8.51
N GLU A 333 -9.98 22.97 8.84
CA GLU A 333 -8.79 23.36 8.06
C GLU A 333 -7.54 22.55 8.46
N GLU A 334 -7.61 21.80 9.56
CA GLU A 334 -6.52 20.96 10.05
C GLU A 334 -6.55 19.56 9.41
N ARG A 335 -5.37 18.98 9.25
CA ARG A 335 -5.18 17.65 8.66
C ARG A 335 -4.02 16.94 9.31
N ILE A 336 -4.07 15.62 9.45
CA ILE A 336 -2.93 14.78 9.84
C ILE A 336 -2.65 13.79 8.73
N PHE A 337 -1.42 13.81 8.23
CA PHE A 337 -0.98 12.90 7.18
C PHE A 337 -0.49 11.56 7.73
N ILE A 338 -0.58 10.52 6.90
CA ILE A 338 0.03 9.21 7.18
C ILE A 338 1.54 9.35 7.40
N ASP A 339 2.19 10.26 6.66
CA ASP A 339 3.64 10.49 6.73
C ASP A 339 4.08 11.04 8.10
N GLU A 340 3.23 11.79 8.80
CA GLU A 340 3.52 12.26 10.16
C GLU A 340 3.63 11.09 11.14
N TRP A 341 2.78 10.07 10.97
CA TRP A 341 2.87 8.84 11.77
C TRP A 341 4.09 8.02 11.39
N ALA A 342 4.40 7.90 10.11
CA ALA A 342 5.56 7.18 9.62
C ALA A 342 6.87 7.81 10.15
N GLU A 343 7.00 9.14 10.07
CA GLU A 343 8.15 9.89 10.59
C GLU A 343 8.33 9.66 12.09
N ARG A 344 7.25 9.78 12.87
CA ARG A 344 7.33 9.56 14.32
C ARG A 344 7.68 8.12 14.69
N LEU A 345 7.26 7.15 13.87
CA LEU A 345 7.58 5.74 14.06
C LEU A 345 8.97 5.35 13.51
N GLY A 346 9.65 6.24 12.78
CA GLY A 346 10.91 5.93 12.11
C GLY A 346 10.75 4.87 11.01
N THR A 347 9.63 4.92 10.28
CA THR A 347 9.29 3.99 9.21
C THR A 347 8.82 4.75 7.95
N ILE A 348 8.34 4.01 6.95
CA ILE A 348 7.75 4.52 5.72
C ILE A 348 6.21 4.52 5.77
N PRO A 349 5.55 5.38 4.96
CA PRO A 349 4.09 5.50 4.93
C PRO A 349 3.33 4.20 4.63
N TYR A 350 3.98 3.24 4.00
CA TYR A 350 3.45 1.92 3.66
C TYR A 350 3.08 1.09 4.89
N GLU A 351 3.84 1.21 5.98
CA GLU A 351 3.64 0.37 7.16
C GLU A 351 2.42 0.82 7.97
N VAL A 352 2.16 2.12 8.04
CA VAL A 352 1.10 2.72 8.86
C VAL A 352 -0.30 2.13 8.61
N PRO A 353 -0.81 2.00 7.37
CA PRO A 353 -2.11 1.38 7.16
C PRO A 353 -2.06 -0.15 7.36
N CYS A 354 -0.91 -0.79 7.13
CA CYS A 354 -0.74 -2.25 7.28
C CYS A 354 -0.74 -2.70 8.75
N ILE A 355 -0.28 -1.87 9.68
CA ILE A 355 -0.28 -2.17 11.12
C ILE A 355 -1.67 -2.02 11.77
N LEU A 356 -2.63 -1.39 11.09
CA LEU A 356 -3.99 -1.29 11.59
C LEU A 356 -4.64 -2.68 11.62
N THR A 357 -4.91 -3.20 12.82
CA THR A 357 -5.38 -4.58 12.99
C THR A 357 -6.85 -4.72 12.60
N GLN A 358 -7.34 -5.95 12.47
CA GLN A 358 -8.75 -6.25 12.18
C GLN A 358 -9.73 -5.72 13.26
N ARG A 359 -9.23 -5.35 14.44
CA ARG A 359 -10.02 -4.72 15.51
C ARG A 359 -10.53 -3.33 15.14
N VAL A 360 -9.88 -2.66 14.20
CA VAL A 360 -10.35 -1.40 13.62
C VAL A 360 -11.24 -1.73 12.42
N PRO A 361 -12.57 -1.58 12.50
CA PRO A 361 -13.46 -1.85 11.38
C PRO A 361 -13.15 -0.90 10.22
N ARG A 362 -13.10 -1.44 9.00
CA ARG A 362 -13.06 -0.66 7.77
C ARG A 362 -14.49 -0.35 7.33
N VAL A 363 -14.76 0.90 7.01
CA VAL A 363 -16.03 1.38 6.47
C VAL A 363 -15.75 1.96 5.10
N TYR A 364 -16.43 1.46 4.07
CA TYR A 364 -16.20 1.85 2.70
C TYR A 364 -17.15 2.98 2.28
N SER A 365 -16.63 3.99 1.61
CA SER A 365 -17.39 5.11 1.06
C SER A 365 -17.13 5.28 -0.43
N GLU A 366 -18.20 5.50 -1.20
CA GLU A 366 -18.16 5.87 -2.63
C GLU A 366 -18.30 7.40 -2.83
N SER A 367 -18.42 8.16 -1.75
CA SER A 367 -18.63 9.60 -1.83
C SER A 367 -17.38 10.32 -2.30
N ALA A 368 -17.46 10.97 -3.46
CA ALA A 368 -16.43 11.85 -4.03
C ALA A 368 -16.27 13.18 -3.25
N VAL A 369 -16.41 13.17 -1.93
CA VAL A 369 -16.12 14.35 -1.08
C VAL A 369 -14.60 14.46 -0.95
N THR A 370 -13.99 14.88 -2.05
CA THR A 370 -12.61 15.34 -2.15
C THR A 370 -12.65 16.66 -2.89
N GLU A 371 -13.20 17.70 -2.25
CA GLU A 371 -12.96 19.06 -2.71
C GLU A 371 -11.46 19.36 -2.55
N ASN A 372 -10.69 19.14 -3.62
CA ASN A 372 -9.31 19.64 -3.78
C ASN A 372 -8.33 19.38 -2.62
N TYR A 373 -8.19 18.15 -2.16
CA TYR A 373 -7.14 17.79 -1.21
C TYR A 373 -6.05 16.96 -1.90
N SER A 374 -5.24 17.61 -2.74
CA SER A 374 -3.91 17.08 -3.02
C SER A 374 -3.10 17.19 -1.73
N PHE A 375 -2.24 16.21 -1.45
CA PHE A 375 -1.28 16.20 -0.34
C PHE A 375 -0.21 17.30 -0.45
N GLN A 376 -0.47 18.38 -1.19
CA GLN A 376 0.47 19.44 -1.42
C GLN A 376 0.50 20.37 -0.21
N HIS A 377 1.71 20.64 0.30
CA HIS A 377 1.98 21.92 0.94
C HIS A 377 1.84 22.99 -0.14
N ARG A 378 0.76 23.77 -0.12
CA ARG A 378 0.78 25.09 -0.76
C ARG A 378 1.45 26.07 0.20
N ASP A 379 2.76 25.90 0.39
CA ASP A 379 3.60 26.96 0.93
C ASP A 379 4.62 27.37 -0.13
N ALA A 380 4.16 28.26 -1.00
CA ALA A 380 5.03 29.16 -1.73
C ALA A 380 4.42 30.57 -1.67
N MET A 381 4.39 31.15 -0.46
CA MET A 381 4.65 32.60 -0.36
C MET A 381 6.16 32.79 -0.45
N ILE A 382 6.68 32.89 -1.67
CA ILE A 382 7.93 33.60 -1.92
C ILE A 382 7.67 34.54 -3.09
N ARG A 383 8.01 35.81 -2.87
CA ARG A 383 7.87 36.94 -3.79
C ARG A 383 8.58 36.72 -5.12
#